data_AF-A0A0U5GMJ9-F1
#
_entry.id   AF-A0A0U5GMJ9-F1
#
_cell.length_a   1.000
_cell.length_b   1.000
_cell.length_c   1.000
_cell.angle_alpha   90.00
_cell.angle_beta   90.00
_cell.angle_gamma   90.00
#
_symmetry.space_group_name_H-M   'P 1'
#
loop_
_entity.id
_entity.type
_entity.pdbx_description
1 polymer ?
#
loop_
_entity_poly.entity_id
_entity_poly.type
_entity_poly.pdbx_seq_one_letter_code
_entity_poly.pdbx_strand_id
1 'polypeptide(L)'
;MSVVEDGPLFRATMKALEQKTGNMRSKIKKVLKKAEAAYQAQMVCNEAVEAFLCALGEASTSNSNAIQPALDHYFEKISRQILNYERLNALQLQRLVIEPLLKLYTNDIKQAEAKKKEFEEESRDYYAYVGRYLGQRQDSLKEKKRAESDSKYQAKRRNFELKRFDYSSFMQDLHGGRKEQEVLSHLTRFADTQAKTFLAAAKNVDDMVPQLDALIHEVSQADKEFQFQRTEREEKRRALEKSSNTYLEPDALTTSSAASTLVGSSSGGNQKSEGDLGRADSTGSQLRSVTSNNSSTSTQVATSTNPAPTSVNSAVNSSSM
;
A
#
# COMPACT_ATOMS: atom_id res chain seq x y z
N MET A 1 3.57 -28.55 -34.59
CA MET A 1 4.57 -28.10 -35.59
C MET A 1 3.81 -27.62 -36.82
N SER A 2 3.66 -26.31 -37.01
CA SER A 2 3.07 -25.81 -38.27
C SER A 2 4.18 -25.73 -39.31
N VAL A 3 4.25 -26.75 -40.17
CA VAL A 3 5.10 -26.77 -41.38
C VAL A 3 4.46 -25.84 -42.40
N VAL A 4 4.50 -24.53 -42.15
CA VAL A 4 4.04 -23.54 -43.14
C VAL A 4 5.26 -23.10 -43.91
N GLU A 5 5.32 -23.44 -45.20
CA GLU A 5 6.33 -22.92 -46.11
C GLU A 5 6.24 -21.39 -46.20
N ASP A 6 7.34 -20.72 -46.59
CA ASP A 6 7.35 -19.26 -46.80
C ASP A 6 6.58 -18.89 -48.07
N GLY A 7 5.24 -19.01 -47.98
CA GLY A 7 4.29 -18.67 -49.02
C GLY A 7 3.44 -17.44 -48.65
N PRO A 8 2.54 -17.01 -49.55
CA PRO A 8 1.68 -15.85 -49.34
C PRO A 8 0.88 -15.91 -48.02
N LEU A 9 0.38 -17.08 -47.64
CA LEU A 9 -0.36 -17.30 -46.40
C LEU A 9 0.51 -17.04 -45.16
N PHE A 10 1.74 -17.58 -45.14
CA PHE A 10 2.70 -17.35 -44.05
C PHE A 10 2.98 -15.85 -43.91
N ARG A 11 3.30 -15.18 -45.01
CA ARG A 11 3.62 -13.75 -45.02
C ARG A 11 2.45 -12.88 -44.58
N ALA A 12 1.24 -13.19 -45.04
CA ALA A 12 0.03 -12.51 -44.59
C ALA A 12 -0.21 -12.70 -43.08
N THR A 13 0.00 -13.92 -42.58
CA THR A 13 -0.12 -14.24 -41.16
C THR A 13 0.90 -13.49 -40.31
N MET A 14 2.18 -13.51 -40.70
CA MET A 14 3.23 -12.77 -40.00
C MET A 14 2.94 -11.26 -40.00
N LYS A 15 2.53 -10.70 -41.13
CA LYS A 15 2.16 -9.28 -41.23
C LYS A 15 1.00 -8.90 -40.30
N ALA A 16 -0.01 -9.76 -40.18
CA ALA A 16 -1.13 -9.55 -39.26
C ALA A 16 -0.66 -9.57 -37.78
N LEU A 17 0.21 -10.53 -37.43
CA LEU A 17 0.79 -10.62 -36.09
C LEU A 17 1.69 -9.42 -35.76
N GLU A 18 2.49 -8.96 -36.73
CA GLU A 18 3.31 -7.75 -36.61
C GLU A 18 2.46 -6.50 -36.33
N GLN A 19 1.37 -6.32 -37.08
CA GLN A 19 0.44 -5.22 -36.85
C GLN A 19 -0.17 -5.30 -35.45
N LYS A 20 -0.56 -6.50 -35.00
CA LYS A 20 -1.06 -6.73 -33.64
C LYS A 20 0.00 -6.41 -32.59
N THR A 21 1.27 -6.77 -32.82
CA THR A 21 2.40 -6.42 -31.95
C THR A 21 2.61 -4.91 -31.86
N GLY A 22 2.55 -4.18 -32.97
CA GLY A 22 2.66 -2.72 -33.00
C GLY A 22 1.59 -2.04 -32.15
N ASN A 23 0.33 -2.50 -32.28
CA ASN A 23 -0.77 -2.02 -31.46
C ASN A 23 -0.59 -2.37 -29.97
N MET A 24 -0.18 -3.60 -29.68
CA MET A 24 0.09 -4.06 -28.32
C MET A 24 1.19 -3.24 -27.65
N ARG A 25 2.26 -2.90 -28.38
CA ARG A 25 3.35 -2.05 -27.89
C ARG A 25 2.87 -0.71 -27.36
N SER A 26 2.05 0.00 -28.14
CA SER A 26 1.52 1.30 -27.74
C SER A 26 0.58 1.20 -26.54
N LYS A 27 -0.28 0.17 -26.51
CA LYS A 27 -1.24 -0.06 -25.42
C LYS A 27 -0.53 -0.42 -24.11
N ILE A 28 0.37 -1.40 -24.13
CA ILE A 28 1.08 -1.84 -22.92
C ILE A 28 2.01 -0.75 -22.40
N LYS A 29 2.70 -0.01 -23.28
CA LYS A 29 3.49 1.16 -22.85
C LYS A 29 2.62 2.21 -22.13
N LYS A 30 1.41 2.47 -22.63
CA LYS A 30 0.47 3.40 -21.98
C LYS A 30 0.03 2.89 -20.61
N VAL A 31 -0.30 1.59 -20.51
CA VAL A 31 -0.67 0.95 -19.23
C VAL A 31 0.48 1.05 -18.23
N LEU A 32 1.70 0.68 -18.61
CA LEU A 32 2.89 0.78 -17.75
C LEU A 32 3.09 2.20 -17.22
N LYS A 33 3.08 3.21 -18.09
CA LYS A 33 3.23 4.61 -17.66
C LYS A 33 2.17 5.02 -16.64
N LYS A 34 0.93 4.53 -16.79
CA LYS A 34 -0.17 4.83 -15.85
C LYS A 34 -0.04 4.04 -14.55
N ALA A 35 0.36 2.77 -14.61
CA ALA A 35 0.60 1.95 -13.43
C ALA A 35 1.76 2.48 -12.59
N GLU A 36 2.87 2.88 -13.23
CA GLU A 36 4.00 3.54 -12.56
C GLU A 36 3.56 4.85 -11.89
N ALA A 37 2.80 5.70 -12.59
CA ALA A 37 2.29 6.94 -12.01
C ALA A 37 1.36 6.68 -10.81
N ALA A 38 0.48 5.68 -10.89
CA ALA A 38 -0.39 5.28 -9.80
C ALA A 38 0.41 4.77 -8.58
N TYR A 39 1.41 3.92 -8.82
CA TYR A 39 2.31 3.43 -7.77
C TYR A 39 3.05 4.57 -7.07
N GLN A 40 3.63 5.52 -7.83
CA GLN A 40 4.31 6.67 -7.25
C GLN A 40 3.37 7.54 -6.42
N ALA A 41 2.15 7.79 -6.91
CA ALA A 41 1.14 8.53 -6.15
C ALA A 41 0.74 7.81 -4.85
N GLN A 42 0.60 6.49 -4.88
CA GLN A 42 0.34 5.68 -3.67
C GLN A 42 1.50 5.77 -2.66
N MET A 43 2.75 5.74 -3.13
CA MET A 43 3.91 5.86 -2.24
C MET A 43 3.98 7.22 -1.56
N VAL A 44 3.79 8.30 -2.31
CA VAL A 44 3.74 9.66 -1.74
C VAL A 44 2.59 9.80 -0.75
N CYS A 45 1.41 9.25 -1.07
CA CYS A 45 0.27 9.25 -0.15
C CYS A 45 0.59 8.50 1.15
N ASN A 46 1.15 7.30 1.05
CA ASN A 46 1.50 6.47 2.20
C ASN A 46 2.54 7.14 3.10
N GLU A 47 3.54 7.80 2.52
CA GLU A 47 4.54 8.56 3.27
C GLU A 47 3.93 9.78 3.97
N ALA A 48 3.08 10.54 3.28
CA ALA A 48 2.39 11.68 3.86
C ALA A 48 1.46 11.28 5.02
N VAL A 49 0.73 10.15 4.87
CA VAL A 49 -0.13 9.61 5.92
C VAL A 49 0.70 9.11 7.11
N GLU A 50 1.82 8.43 6.89
CA GLU A 50 2.72 8.03 7.98
C GLU A 50 3.25 9.24 8.74
N ALA A 51 3.76 10.25 8.05
CA ALA A 51 4.26 11.47 8.66
C ALA A 51 3.18 12.19 9.48
N PHE A 52 1.95 12.25 8.97
CA PHE A 52 0.80 12.77 9.69
C PHE A 52 0.51 11.98 10.97
N LEU A 53 0.47 10.64 10.90
CA LEU A 53 0.24 9.80 12.08
C LEU A 53 1.36 9.95 13.12
N CYS A 54 2.62 10.09 12.69
CA CYS A 54 3.75 10.35 13.58
C CYS A 54 3.62 11.71 14.29
N ALA A 55 3.37 12.79 13.56
CA ALA A 55 3.20 14.13 14.14
C ALA A 55 2.02 14.19 15.12
N LEU A 56 0.95 13.45 14.83
CA LEU A 56 -0.21 13.34 15.71
C LEU A 56 0.13 12.57 17.01
N GLY A 57 0.94 11.50 16.91
CA GLY A 57 1.47 10.79 18.07
C GLY A 57 2.38 11.67 18.94
N GLU A 58 3.24 12.49 18.34
CA GLU A 58 4.09 13.45 19.06
C GLU A 58 3.25 14.50 19.80
N ALA A 59 2.20 15.04 19.17
CA ALA A 59 1.29 15.99 19.80
C ALA A 59 0.56 15.40 21.02
N SER A 60 0.24 14.10 21.01
CA SER A 60 -0.34 13.35 22.14
C SER A 60 0.46 13.49 23.42
N THR A 61 1.78 13.39 23.31
CA THR A 61 2.70 13.42 24.46
C THR A 61 2.77 14.77 25.16
N SER A 62 2.29 15.83 24.49
CA SER A 62 2.40 17.22 24.95
C SER A 62 1.15 17.75 25.68
N ASN A 63 -0.02 17.09 25.54
CA ASN A 63 -1.30 17.49 26.17
C ASN A 63 -2.16 16.26 26.54
N SER A 64 -1.81 15.65 27.68
CA SER A 64 -2.03 14.22 27.97
C SER A 64 -3.45 13.75 28.31
N ASN A 65 -4.47 14.60 28.49
CA ASN A 65 -5.73 14.14 29.08
C ASN A 65 -6.96 14.21 28.16
N ALA A 66 -6.98 15.12 27.16
CA ALA A 66 -8.18 15.33 26.35
C ALA A 66 -8.19 14.55 25.03
N ILE A 67 -7.00 14.20 24.50
CA ILE A 67 -6.85 13.70 23.13
C ILE A 67 -6.33 12.25 23.12
N GLN A 68 -5.67 11.80 24.20
CA GLN A 68 -5.10 10.45 24.35
C GLN A 68 -6.06 9.32 23.92
N PRO A 69 -7.33 9.27 24.36
CA PRO A 69 -8.22 8.17 24.01
C PRO A 69 -8.50 8.06 22.50
N ALA A 70 -8.61 9.20 21.81
CA ALA A 70 -8.78 9.22 20.36
C ALA A 70 -7.50 8.81 19.62
N LEU A 71 -6.35 9.20 20.15
CA LEU A 71 -5.05 8.87 19.59
C LEU A 71 -4.74 7.38 19.73
N ASP A 72 -4.96 6.80 20.91
CA ASP A 72 -4.63 5.41 21.22
C ASP A 72 -5.57 4.39 20.55
N HIS A 73 -6.84 4.75 20.31
CA HIS A 73 -7.82 3.83 19.72
C HIS A 73 -8.04 4.03 18.21
N TYR A 74 -8.22 5.26 17.73
CA TYR A 74 -8.51 5.48 16.31
C TYR A 74 -7.23 5.62 15.49
N PHE A 75 -6.31 6.48 15.90
CA PHE A 75 -5.14 6.81 15.09
C PHE A 75 -4.02 5.76 15.20
N GLU A 76 -3.78 5.22 16.39
CA GLU A 76 -2.77 4.17 16.61
C GLU A 76 -3.17 2.83 15.97
N LYS A 77 -4.46 2.49 15.97
CA LYS A 77 -4.91 1.15 15.55
C LYS A 77 -5.60 1.15 14.18
N ILE A 78 -6.71 1.87 14.03
CA ILE A 78 -7.49 1.87 12.77
C ILE A 78 -6.69 2.51 11.64
N SER A 79 -6.12 3.70 11.86
CA SER A 79 -5.41 4.42 10.81
C SER A 79 -4.12 3.69 10.38
N ARG A 80 -3.40 3.07 11.31
CA ARG A 80 -2.25 2.20 10.98
C ARG A 80 -2.68 0.97 10.17
N GLN A 81 -3.81 0.36 10.48
CA GLN A 81 -4.31 -0.79 9.73
C GLN A 81 -4.66 -0.43 8.29
N ILE A 82 -5.28 0.74 8.08
CA ILE A 82 -5.56 1.27 6.74
C ILE A 82 -4.24 1.56 6.00
N LEU A 83 -3.28 2.22 6.65
CA LEU A 83 -1.97 2.50 6.05
C LEU A 83 -1.22 1.21 5.65
N ASN A 84 -1.27 0.16 6.48
CA ASN A 84 -0.68 -1.13 6.17
C ASN A 84 -1.32 -1.77 4.93
N TYR A 85 -2.64 -1.68 4.82
CA TYR A 85 -3.35 -2.11 3.60
C TYR A 85 -2.89 -1.31 2.37
N GLU A 86 -2.83 0.01 2.44
CA GLU A 86 -2.43 0.85 1.30
C GLU A 86 -0.99 0.60 0.86
N ARG A 87 -0.07 0.33 1.81
CA ARG A 87 1.31 -0.09 1.53
C ARG A 87 1.36 -1.42 0.80
N LEU A 88 0.58 -2.40 1.28
CA LEU A 88 0.50 -3.72 0.67
C LEU A 88 -0.11 -3.64 -0.74
N ASN A 89 -1.16 -2.83 -0.91
CA ASN A 89 -1.82 -2.57 -2.19
C ASN A 89 -0.82 -1.98 -3.22
N ALA A 90 0.00 -1.01 -2.80
CA ALA A 90 1.05 -0.45 -3.65
C ALA A 90 2.12 -1.49 -4.05
N LEU A 91 2.57 -2.32 -3.10
CA LEU A 91 3.50 -3.42 -3.37
C LEU A 91 2.92 -4.43 -4.36
N GLN A 92 1.63 -4.77 -4.22
CA GLN A 92 0.95 -5.68 -5.13
C GLN A 92 0.85 -5.11 -6.54
N LEU A 93 0.55 -3.81 -6.68
CA LEU A 93 0.56 -3.13 -7.97
C LEU A 93 1.94 -3.23 -8.65
N GLN A 94 3.02 -3.03 -7.90
CA GLN A 94 4.37 -3.17 -8.42
C GLN A 94 4.69 -4.62 -8.85
N ARG A 95 4.50 -5.58 -7.95
CA ARG A 95 4.92 -6.99 -8.14
C ARG A 95 4.06 -7.78 -9.10
N LEU A 96 2.74 -7.54 -9.10
CA LEU A 96 1.78 -8.32 -9.87
C LEU A 96 1.40 -7.66 -11.19
N VAL A 97 1.63 -6.35 -11.36
CA VAL A 97 1.26 -5.63 -12.59
C VAL A 97 2.48 -5.01 -13.26
N ILE A 98 3.21 -4.11 -12.58
CA ILE A 98 4.30 -3.35 -13.21
C ILE A 98 5.44 -4.27 -13.65
N GLU A 99 6.00 -5.08 -12.75
CA GLU A 99 7.14 -5.96 -13.06
C GLU A 99 6.84 -6.96 -14.20
N PRO A 100 5.71 -7.70 -14.19
CA PRO A 100 5.40 -8.65 -15.26
C PRO A 100 5.16 -7.96 -16.61
N LEU A 101 4.42 -6.85 -16.63
CA LEU A 101 4.16 -6.10 -17.87
C LEU A 101 5.44 -5.45 -18.42
N LEU A 102 6.33 -4.98 -17.55
CA LEU A 102 7.60 -4.42 -17.95
C LEU A 102 8.48 -5.49 -18.60
N LYS A 103 8.55 -6.68 -17.98
CA LYS A 103 9.29 -7.82 -18.53
C LYS A 103 8.77 -8.24 -19.91
N LEU A 104 7.45 -8.35 -20.08
CA LEU A 104 6.83 -8.61 -21.38
C LEU A 104 7.19 -7.52 -22.39
N TYR A 105 7.11 -6.26 -21.98
CA TYR A 105 7.39 -5.14 -22.86
C TYR A 105 8.85 -5.13 -23.33
N THR A 106 9.81 -5.32 -22.42
CA THR A 106 11.25 -5.26 -22.74
C THR A 106 11.74 -6.49 -23.47
N ASN A 107 11.33 -7.68 -23.03
CA ASN A 107 11.93 -8.93 -23.49
C ASN A 107 11.21 -9.49 -24.72
N ASP A 108 9.91 -9.26 -24.83
CA ASP A 108 9.13 -9.83 -25.92
C ASP A 108 8.77 -8.72 -26.92
N ILE A 109 8.06 -7.68 -26.51
CA ILE A 109 7.48 -6.69 -27.43
C ILE A 109 8.54 -5.83 -28.12
N LYS A 110 9.51 -5.30 -27.36
CA LYS A 110 10.59 -4.48 -27.95
C LYS A 110 11.50 -5.30 -28.87
N GLN A 111 11.69 -6.59 -28.57
CA GLN A 111 12.55 -7.46 -29.37
C GLN A 111 11.90 -7.89 -30.69
N ALA A 112 10.57 -7.81 -30.81
CA ALA A 112 9.84 -8.22 -32.01
C ALA A 112 10.32 -7.51 -33.28
N GLU A 113 10.57 -6.20 -33.22
CA GLU A 113 11.10 -5.41 -34.35
C GLU A 113 12.52 -5.86 -34.76
N ALA A 114 13.38 -6.15 -33.79
CA ALA A 114 14.74 -6.61 -34.07
C ALA A 114 14.72 -7.99 -34.76
N LYS A 115 13.92 -8.93 -34.23
CA LYS A 115 13.76 -10.27 -34.84
C LYS A 115 13.12 -10.21 -36.22
N LYS A 116 12.15 -9.31 -36.42
CA LYS A 116 11.57 -9.06 -37.74
C LYS A 116 12.64 -8.60 -38.73
N LYS A 117 13.43 -7.59 -38.36
CA LYS A 117 14.49 -7.04 -39.22
C LYS A 117 15.50 -8.12 -39.61
N GLU A 118 15.93 -8.92 -38.63
CA GLU A 118 16.86 -10.03 -38.85
C GLU A 118 16.29 -11.09 -39.82
N PHE A 119 15.01 -11.44 -39.67
CA PHE A 119 14.33 -12.35 -40.60
C PHE A 119 14.16 -11.75 -42.00
N GLU A 120 13.76 -10.48 -42.12
CA GLU A 120 13.60 -9.82 -43.42
C GLU A 120 14.93 -9.67 -44.17
N GLU A 121 16.02 -9.44 -43.45
CA GLU A 121 17.38 -9.40 -44.01
C GLU A 121 17.80 -10.78 -44.53
N GLU A 122 17.69 -11.85 -43.72
CA GLU A 122 18.00 -13.21 -44.18
C GLU A 122 17.08 -13.66 -45.32
N SER A 123 15.79 -13.30 -45.27
CA SER A 123 14.84 -13.60 -46.34
C SER A 123 15.26 -12.96 -47.66
N ARG A 124 15.66 -11.68 -47.64
CA ARG A 124 16.13 -10.95 -48.81
C ARG A 124 17.41 -11.58 -49.38
N ASP A 125 18.37 -11.87 -48.52
CA ASP A 125 19.65 -12.48 -48.90
C ASP A 125 19.49 -13.89 -49.46
N TYR A 126 18.56 -14.67 -48.90
CA TYR A 126 18.21 -16.00 -49.40
C TYR A 126 17.62 -15.91 -50.80
N TYR A 127 16.54 -15.14 -51.01
CA TYR A 127 15.89 -15.04 -52.33
C TYR A 127 16.79 -14.41 -53.40
N ALA A 128 17.62 -13.42 -53.02
CA ALA A 128 18.63 -12.87 -53.92
C ALA A 128 19.65 -13.93 -54.36
N TYR A 129 20.08 -14.80 -53.44
CA TYR A 129 20.98 -15.91 -53.76
C TYR A 129 20.29 -16.99 -54.59
N VAL A 130 19.03 -17.36 -54.28
CA VAL A 130 18.25 -18.34 -55.05
C VAL A 130 18.11 -17.89 -56.50
N GLY A 131 17.75 -16.63 -56.75
CA GLY A 131 17.65 -16.09 -58.11
C GLY A 131 18.97 -16.18 -58.89
N ARG A 132 20.10 -15.87 -58.23
CA ARG A 132 21.44 -16.03 -58.84
C ARG A 132 21.80 -17.49 -59.09
N TYR A 133 21.49 -18.38 -58.16
CA TYR A 133 21.77 -19.80 -58.22
C TYR A 133 20.99 -20.48 -59.37
N LEU A 134 19.68 -20.22 -59.46
CA LEU A 134 18.82 -20.75 -60.54
C LEU A 134 19.16 -20.15 -61.92
N GLY A 135 19.70 -18.93 -61.95
CA GLY A 135 20.15 -18.27 -63.18
C GLY A 135 21.51 -18.76 -63.71
N GLN A 136 22.22 -19.65 -63.00
CA GLN A 136 23.49 -20.21 -63.46
C GLN A 136 23.25 -21.16 -64.65
N ARG A 137 23.80 -20.83 -65.82
CA ARG A 137 23.75 -21.70 -67.00
C ARG A 137 24.60 -22.95 -66.75
N GLN A 138 24.02 -24.14 -66.96
CA GLN A 138 24.69 -25.43 -66.71
C GLN A 138 25.95 -25.63 -67.56
N ASP A 139 26.01 -25.01 -68.73
CA ASP A 139 27.03 -25.27 -69.77
C ASP A 139 28.36 -24.54 -69.51
N SER A 140 28.40 -23.58 -68.57
CA SER A 140 29.53 -22.66 -68.38
C SER A 140 30.31 -22.85 -67.08
N LEU A 141 29.90 -23.78 -66.20
CA LEU A 141 30.48 -23.97 -64.87
C LEU A 141 31.29 -25.27 -64.79
N LYS A 142 32.59 -25.13 -64.48
CA LYS A 142 33.44 -26.28 -64.09
C LYS A 142 32.79 -27.01 -62.91
N GLU A 143 32.81 -28.34 -62.95
CA GLU A 143 32.14 -29.22 -61.98
C GLU A 143 32.45 -28.88 -60.51
N LYS A 144 33.71 -28.51 -60.20
CA LYS A 144 34.12 -28.03 -58.87
C LYS A 144 33.35 -26.78 -58.40
N LYS A 145 33.15 -25.80 -59.28
CA LYS A 145 32.40 -24.57 -58.95
C LYS A 145 30.90 -24.83 -58.82
N ARG A 146 30.37 -25.85 -59.51
CA ARG A 146 28.98 -26.29 -59.37
C ARG A 146 28.74 -26.89 -57.98
N ALA A 147 29.60 -27.82 -57.55
CA ALA A 147 29.50 -28.44 -56.23
C ALA A 147 29.59 -27.43 -55.07
N GLU A 148 30.48 -26.42 -55.18
CA GLU A 148 30.59 -25.34 -54.20
C GLU A 148 29.33 -24.45 -54.16
N SER A 149 28.75 -24.14 -55.33
CA SER A 149 27.50 -23.36 -55.45
C SER A 149 26.31 -24.08 -54.81
N ASP A 150 26.18 -25.38 -55.05
CA ASP A 150 25.14 -26.26 -54.49
C ASP A 150 25.27 -26.38 -52.96
N SER A 151 26.48 -26.60 -52.47
CA SER A 151 26.75 -26.67 -51.02
C SER A 151 26.37 -25.35 -50.32
N LYS A 152 26.74 -24.21 -50.92
CA LYS A 152 26.39 -22.89 -50.40
C LYS A 152 24.88 -22.61 -50.48
N TYR A 153 24.19 -23.07 -51.53
CA TYR A 153 22.73 -23.01 -51.62
C TYR A 153 22.06 -23.78 -50.48
N GLN A 154 22.48 -25.02 -50.24
CA GLN A 154 21.93 -25.84 -49.16
C GLN A 154 22.20 -25.23 -47.78
N ALA A 155 23.38 -24.66 -47.56
CA ALA A 155 23.70 -23.95 -46.31
C ALA A 155 22.79 -22.72 -46.11
N LYS A 156 22.61 -21.89 -47.16
CA LYS A 156 21.70 -20.73 -47.11
C LYS A 156 20.25 -21.13 -46.90
N ARG A 157 19.78 -22.18 -47.57
CA ARG A 157 18.42 -22.71 -47.37
C ARG A 157 18.20 -23.14 -45.92
N ARG A 158 19.14 -23.88 -45.32
CA ARG A 158 19.03 -24.28 -43.91
C ARG A 158 19.03 -23.09 -42.96
N ASN A 159 19.86 -22.07 -43.19
CA ASN A 159 19.89 -20.87 -42.36
C ASN A 159 18.57 -20.09 -42.43
N PHE A 160 18.08 -19.84 -43.66
CA PHE A 160 16.80 -19.19 -43.89
C PHE A 160 15.63 -19.92 -43.20
N GLU A 161 15.56 -21.24 -43.34
CA GLU A 161 14.53 -22.07 -42.70
C GLU A 161 14.60 -22.00 -41.18
N LEU A 162 15.80 -21.97 -40.60
CA LEU A 162 16.00 -21.79 -39.16
C LEU A 162 15.51 -20.41 -38.71
N LYS A 163 15.89 -19.33 -39.41
CA LYS A 163 15.42 -17.97 -39.09
C LYS A 163 13.91 -17.82 -39.22
N ARG A 164 13.31 -18.45 -40.25
CA ARG A 164 11.85 -18.50 -40.40
C ARG A 164 11.18 -19.20 -39.22
N PHE A 165 11.72 -20.35 -38.82
CA PHE A 165 11.21 -21.10 -37.69
C PHE A 165 11.30 -20.30 -36.39
N ASP A 166 12.46 -19.70 -36.10
CA ASP A 166 12.67 -18.87 -34.90
C ASP A 166 11.71 -17.68 -34.85
N TYR A 167 11.56 -16.96 -35.96
CA TYR A 167 10.68 -15.79 -36.05
C TYR A 167 9.21 -16.17 -35.90
N SER A 168 8.77 -17.20 -36.63
CA SER A 168 7.39 -17.67 -36.58
C SER A 168 7.01 -18.22 -35.21
N SER A 169 7.89 -19.01 -34.58
CA SER A 169 7.68 -19.53 -33.23
C SER A 169 7.61 -18.40 -32.22
N PHE A 170 8.47 -17.39 -32.34
CA PHE A 170 8.42 -16.20 -31.49
C PHE A 170 7.08 -15.44 -31.64
N MET A 171 6.61 -15.21 -32.87
CA MET A 171 5.33 -14.54 -33.11
C MET A 171 4.13 -15.36 -32.62
N GLN A 172 4.19 -16.68 -32.76
CA GLN A 172 3.20 -17.60 -32.22
C GLN A 172 3.24 -17.65 -30.69
N ASP A 173 4.40 -17.59 -30.04
CA ASP A 173 4.45 -17.53 -28.57
C ASP A 173 3.88 -16.22 -28.03
N LEU A 174 4.13 -15.12 -28.75
CA LEU A 174 3.65 -13.79 -28.38
C LEU A 174 2.12 -13.65 -28.51
N HIS A 175 1.51 -14.29 -29.52
CA HIS A 175 0.08 -14.13 -29.86
C HIS A 175 -0.76 -15.41 -29.79
N GLY A 176 -0.14 -16.57 -29.63
CA GLY A 176 -0.77 -17.89 -29.61
C GLY A 176 -1.20 -18.32 -28.20
N GLY A 177 -1.55 -17.33 -27.36
CA GLY A 177 -2.12 -17.55 -26.05
C GLY A 177 -1.11 -17.65 -24.91
N ARG A 178 0.12 -18.16 -25.09
CA ARG A 178 1.05 -18.33 -23.94
C ARG A 178 1.35 -17.01 -23.21
N LYS A 179 1.84 -16.01 -23.92
CA LYS A 179 2.19 -14.70 -23.33
C LYS A 179 0.96 -13.90 -22.92
N GLU A 180 -0.10 -13.94 -23.71
CA GLU A 180 -1.38 -13.31 -23.37
C GLU A 180 -1.99 -13.92 -22.08
N GLN A 181 -1.88 -15.24 -21.92
CA GLN A 181 -2.33 -15.95 -20.73
C GLN A 181 -1.47 -15.64 -19.50
N GLU A 182 -0.15 -15.48 -19.66
CA GLU A 182 0.74 -15.03 -18.58
C GLU A 182 0.29 -13.65 -18.06
N VAL A 183 0.01 -12.71 -18.95
CA VAL A 183 -0.54 -11.39 -18.59
C VAL A 183 -1.89 -11.51 -17.89
N LEU A 184 -2.80 -12.27 -18.46
CA LEU A 184 -4.13 -12.47 -17.88
C LEU A 184 -4.02 -13.05 -16.46
N SER A 185 -3.15 -14.04 -16.27
CA SER A 185 -2.89 -14.66 -14.96
C SER A 185 -2.39 -13.63 -13.94
N HIS A 186 -1.43 -12.79 -14.30
CA HIS A 186 -0.91 -11.73 -13.45
C HIS A 186 -1.99 -10.70 -13.05
N LEU A 187 -2.76 -10.21 -14.02
CA LEU A 187 -3.84 -9.25 -13.76
C LEU A 187 -4.96 -9.85 -12.93
N THR A 188 -5.32 -11.11 -13.18
CA THR A 188 -6.35 -11.82 -12.42
C THR A 188 -5.90 -12.04 -10.99
N ARG A 189 -4.64 -12.45 -10.80
CA ARG A 189 -4.06 -12.62 -9.46
C ARG A 189 -3.98 -11.29 -8.71
N PHE A 190 -3.64 -10.19 -9.39
CA PHE A 190 -3.68 -8.86 -8.79
C PHE A 190 -5.09 -8.51 -8.32
N ALA A 191 -6.10 -8.64 -9.17
CA ALA A 191 -7.48 -8.34 -8.83
C ALA A 191 -8.00 -9.20 -7.65
N ASP A 192 -7.73 -10.51 -7.67
CA ASP A 192 -8.09 -11.42 -6.58
C ASP A 192 -7.39 -11.05 -5.26
N THR A 193 -6.09 -10.77 -5.31
CA THR A 193 -5.31 -10.40 -4.13
C THR A 193 -5.76 -9.05 -3.56
N GLN A 194 -6.01 -8.07 -4.43
CA GLN A 194 -6.48 -6.74 -4.05
C GLN A 194 -7.85 -6.83 -3.36
N ALA A 195 -8.79 -7.57 -3.93
CA ALA A 195 -10.12 -7.75 -3.33
C ALA A 195 -10.05 -8.43 -1.96
N LYS A 196 -9.29 -9.53 -1.86
CA LYS A 196 -9.12 -10.27 -0.59
C LYS A 196 -8.46 -9.42 0.50
N THR A 197 -7.41 -8.69 0.15
CA THR A 197 -6.70 -7.84 1.11
C THR A 197 -7.52 -6.64 1.54
N PHE A 198 -8.31 -6.05 0.63
CA PHE A 198 -9.25 -4.98 0.98
C PHE A 198 -10.33 -5.49 1.95
N LEU A 199 -10.96 -6.63 1.66
CA LEU A 199 -11.95 -7.22 2.55
C LEU A 199 -11.37 -7.59 3.92
N ALA A 200 -10.15 -8.11 3.95
CA ALA A 200 -9.46 -8.42 5.20
C ALA A 200 -9.18 -7.13 6.01
N ALA A 201 -8.72 -6.06 5.37
CA ALA A 201 -8.52 -4.78 6.03
C ALA A 201 -9.84 -4.20 6.55
N ALA A 202 -10.89 -4.20 5.72
CA ALA A 202 -12.22 -3.74 6.07
C ALA A 202 -12.79 -4.48 7.29
N LYS A 203 -12.65 -5.81 7.34
CA LYS A 203 -13.06 -6.61 8.49
C LYS A 203 -12.33 -6.19 9.78
N ASN A 204 -11.01 -6.02 9.71
CA ASN A 204 -10.24 -5.59 10.88
C ASN A 204 -10.67 -4.20 11.36
N VAL A 205 -11.02 -3.30 10.44
CA VAL A 205 -11.55 -1.97 10.80
C VAL A 205 -12.94 -2.09 11.42
N ASP A 206 -13.81 -2.93 10.85
CA ASP A 206 -15.17 -3.19 11.34
C ASP A 206 -15.17 -3.72 12.79
N ASP A 207 -14.27 -4.66 13.10
CA ASP A 207 -14.08 -5.19 14.47
C ASP A 207 -13.70 -4.09 15.49
N MET A 208 -13.19 -2.95 15.03
CA MET A 208 -12.79 -1.81 15.86
C MET A 208 -13.83 -0.70 15.93
N VAL A 209 -14.86 -0.70 15.07
CA VAL A 209 -15.91 0.32 15.03
C VAL A 209 -16.63 0.48 16.38
N PRO A 210 -17.00 -0.58 17.12
CA PRO A 210 -17.68 -0.41 18.40
C PRO A 210 -16.86 0.38 19.44
N GLN A 211 -15.52 0.25 19.40
CA GLN A 211 -14.63 1.01 20.29
C GLN A 211 -14.61 2.50 19.91
N LEU A 212 -14.67 2.78 18.60
CA LEU A 212 -14.78 4.15 18.10
C LEU A 212 -16.13 4.78 18.48
N ASP A 213 -17.23 4.04 18.38
CA ASP A 213 -18.56 4.52 18.78
C ASP A 213 -18.63 4.83 20.29
N ALA A 214 -18.04 3.98 21.12
CA ALA A 214 -17.94 4.22 22.56
C ALA A 214 -17.17 5.51 22.87
N LEU A 215 -16.05 5.73 22.17
CA LEU A 215 -15.26 6.95 22.31
C LEU A 215 -16.04 8.19 21.85
N ILE A 216 -16.73 8.12 20.72
CA ILE A 216 -17.58 9.23 20.23
C ILE A 216 -18.64 9.59 21.27
N HIS A 217 -19.27 8.59 21.88
CA HIS A 217 -20.24 8.81 22.95
C HIS A 217 -19.60 9.47 24.17
N GLU A 218 -18.44 8.99 24.63
CA GLU A 218 -17.71 9.56 25.77
C GLU A 218 -17.32 11.03 25.54
N VAL A 219 -16.75 11.35 24.36
CA VAL A 219 -16.41 12.72 23.97
C VAL A 219 -17.66 13.61 23.94
N SER A 220 -18.79 13.11 23.45
CA SER A 220 -20.05 13.86 23.45
C SER A 220 -20.56 14.15 24.86
N GLN A 221 -20.43 13.21 25.79
CA GLN A 221 -20.81 13.46 27.19
C GLN A 221 -19.86 14.46 27.86
N ALA A 222 -18.55 14.35 27.60
CA ALA A 222 -17.57 15.31 28.11
C ALA A 222 -17.86 16.73 27.62
N ASP A 223 -18.22 16.91 26.34
CA ASP A 223 -18.55 18.23 25.79
C ASP A 223 -19.78 18.85 26.48
N LYS A 224 -20.84 18.06 26.72
CA LYS A 224 -22.01 18.52 27.49
C LYS A 224 -21.65 18.96 28.90
N GLU A 225 -20.82 18.20 29.59
CA GLU A 225 -20.33 18.53 30.93
C GLU A 225 -19.51 19.83 30.92
N PHE A 226 -18.63 20.02 29.93
CA PHE A 226 -17.87 21.26 29.78
C PHE A 226 -18.78 22.46 29.52
N GLN A 227 -19.83 22.31 28.70
CA GLN A 227 -20.82 23.38 28.49
C GLN A 227 -21.53 23.72 29.80
N PHE A 228 -21.96 22.72 30.58
CA PHE A 228 -22.60 22.92 31.87
C PHE A 228 -21.68 23.66 32.86
N GLN A 229 -20.43 23.24 33.00
CA GLN A 229 -19.45 23.92 33.85
C GLN A 229 -19.15 25.34 33.36
N ARG A 230 -19.19 25.61 32.06
CA ARG A 230 -19.01 26.96 31.52
C ARG A 230 -20.18 27.86 31.91
N THR A 231 -21.41 27.36 31.81
CA THR A 231 -22.60 28.08 32.29
C THR A 231 -22.57 28.31 33.79
N GLU A 232 -22.16 27.32 34.59
CA GLU A 232 -22.06 27.47 36.05
C GLU A 232 -20.99 28.49 36.45
N ARG A 233 -19.83 28.50 35.77
CA ARG A 233 -18.79 29.53 36.01
C ARG A 233 -19.27 30.92 35.65
N GLU A 234 -20.00 31.06 34.54
CA GLU A 234 -20.57 32.35 34.12
C GLU A 234 -21.67 32.83 35.08
N GLU A 235 -22.49 31.92 35.60
CA GLU A 235 -23.50 32.23 36.62
C GLU A 235 -22.84 32.64 37.94
N LYS A 236 -21.80 31.94 38.39
CA LYS A 236 -20.99 32.34 39.56
C LYS A 236 -20.37 33.73 39.36
N ARG A 237 -19.85 34.02 38.17
CA ARG A 237 -19.34 35.35 37.83
C ARG A 237 -20.44 36.41 37.94
N ARG A 238 -21.61 36.19 37.32
CA ARG A 238 -22.75 37.13 37.43
C ARG A 238 -23.26 37.29 38.85
N ALA A 239 -23.26 36.22 39.64
CA ALA A 239 -23.64 36.26 41.04
C ALA A 239 -22.67 37.14 41.84
N LEU A 240 -21.36 37.01 41.61
CA LEU A 240 -20.33 37.87 42.21
C LEU A 240 -20.43 39.34 41.76
N GLU A 241 -20.72 39.58 40.47
CA GLU A 241 -20.95 40.93 39.94
C GLU A 241 -22.22 41.57 40.51
N LYS A 242 -23.29 40.80 40.73
CA LYS A 242 -24.53 41.27 41.37
C LYS A 242 -24.44 41.35 42.89
N SER A 243 -23.60 40.54 43.53
CA SER A 243 -23.38 40.56 44.98
C SER A 243 -22.38 41.63 45.42
N SER A 244 -22.00 42.55 44.52
CA SER A 244 -21.38 43.84 44.83
C SER A 244 -22.35 44.72 45.64
N ASN A 245 -22.70 44.27 46.85
CA ASN A 245 -23.15 45.17 47.90
C ASN A 245 -21.92 45.98 48.31
N THR A 246 -22.07 47.30 48.22
CA THR A 246 -21.16 48.35 48.68
C THR A 246 -20.29 47.86 49.84
N TYR A 247 -18.99 47.68 49.58
CA TYR A 247 -18.00 47.61 50.66
C TYR A 247 -18.05 48.98 51.36
N LEU A 248 -18.85 49.08 52.42
CA LEU A 248 -18.73 50.14 53.40
C LEU A 248 -17.54 49.75 54.28
N GLU A 249 -16.39 50.36 53.99
CA GLU A 249 -15.31 50.46 54.97
C GLU A 249 -15.90 51.05 56.26
N PRO A 250 -15.83 50.37 57.42
CA PRO A 250 -16.34 50.95 58.66
C PRO A 250 -15.44 52.12 59.05
N ASP A 251 -16.03 53.31 59.06
CA ASP A 251 -15.44 54.54 59.56
C ASP A 251 -14.74 54.34 60.91
N ALA A 252 -13.52 54.84 60.98
CA ALA A 252 -12.68 54.86 62.15
C ALA A 252 -13.34 55.62 63.30
N LEU A 253 -13.76 54.91 64.35
CA LEU A 253 -14.09 55.51 65.63
C LEU A 253 -12.82 55.71 66.47
N THR A 254 -12.30 56.92 66.39
CA THR A 254 -11.76 57.74 67.48
C THR A 254 -11.47 57.06 68.82
N THR A 255 -10.19 56.93 69.16
CA THR A 255 -9.72 56.98 70.56
C THR A 255 -8.69 58.09 70.69
N SER A 256 -9.04 59.08 71.51
CA SER A 256 -8.17 60.19 71.88
C SER A 256 -7.37 59.79 73.12
N SER A 257 -6.04 59.67 72.99
CA SER A 257 -5.10 59.88 74.09
C SER A 257 -3.67 60.14 73.57
N ALA A 258 -3.27 61.41 73.74
CA ALA A 258 -1.96 61.93 74.09
C ALA A 258 -0.69 61.45 73.35
N ALA A 259 -0.12 62.44 72.62
CA ALA A 259 1.29 62.84 72.62
C ALA A 259 2.39 61.81 72.27
N SER A 260 3.11 62.05 71.17
CA SER A 260 4.40 62.76 71.16
C SER A 260 5.33 62.29 70.02
N THR A 261 5.79 63.27 69.24
CA THR A 261 7.16 63.45 68.67
C THR A 261 7.80 62.48 67.64
N LEU A 262 8.19 63.11 66.51
CA LEU A 262 9.43 62.98 65.70
C LEU A 262 9.53 61.77 64.73
N VAL A 263 9.48 61.95 63.40
CA VAL A 263 10.49 62.47 62.42
C VAL A 263 11.63 61.50 62.11
N GLY A 264 11.76 61.14 60.82
CA GLY A 264 12.97 60.58 60.18
C GLY A 264 12.75 59.22 59.47
N SER A 265 12.26 59.19 58.23
CA SER A 265 13.02 59.18 56.96
C SER A 265 14.00 58.01 56.75
N SER A 266 13.58 57.11 55.86
CA SER A 266 14.31 56.37 54.82
C SER A 266 15.54 55.49 55.14
N SER A 267 15.42 54.27 54.59
CA SER A 267 16.44 53.51 53.84
C SER A 267 17.47 52.69 54.63
N GLY A 268 17.32 51.37 54.57
CA GLY A 268 18.44 50.46 54.77
C GLY A 268 18.09 49.00 55.04
N GLY A 269 17.56 48.30 54.03
CA GLY A 269 17.89 46.91 53.71
C GLY A 269 17.73 45.79 54.75
N ASN A 270 17.01 44.76 54.30
CA ASN A 270 17.23 43.34 54.62
C ASN A 270 16.48 42.78 55.85
N GLN A 271 15.26 42.28 55.63
CA GLN A 271 14.64 41.32 56.53
C GLN A 271 13.99 40.16 55.76
N LYS A 272 14.63 39.00 55.93
CA LYS A 272 14.03 37.67 55.99
C LYS A 272 13.11 37.63 57.22
N SER A 273 11.85 37.24 57.05
CA SER A 273 11.18 36.34 57.99
C SER A 273 9.78 35.91 57.55
N GLU A 274 9.46 34.73 58.07
CA GLU A 274 8.27 33.90 57.98
C GLU A 274 6.93 34.62 58.07
N GLY A 275 5.96 34.06 57.34
CA GLY A 275 4.54 34.32 57.48
C GLY A 275 3.78 33.09 56.98
N ASP A 276 3.62 32.11 57.87
CA ASP A 276 2.65 31.03 57.76
C ASP A 276 1.24 31.63 57.62
N LEU A 277 0.42 31.10 56.71
CA LEU A 277 -1.05 31.02 56.74
C LEU A 277 -1.63 30.60 55.37
N GLY A 278 -2.31 29.45 55.36
CA GLY A 278 -3.58 29.32 54.62
C GLY A 278 -3.57 28.56 53.30
N ARG A 279 -3.57 27.22 53.39
CA ARG A 279 -4.00 26.29 52.32
C ARG A 279 -5.52 26.41 52.05
N ALA A 280 -5.90 26.52 50.78
CA ALA A 280 -7.13 26.03 50.15
C ALA A 280 -7.14 26.51 48.68
N ASP A 281 -7.53 25.79 47.63
CA ASP A 281 -7.87 24.38 47.45
C ASP A 281 -7.65 24.09 45.96
N SER A 282 -7.00 22.97 45.67
CA SER A 282 -6.67 22.53 44.31
C SER A 282 -7.77 21.58 43.83
N THR A 283 -8.70 22.05 43.01
CA THR A 283 -9.72 21.19 42.37
C THR A 283 -9.26 20.81 40.96
N GLY A 284 -8.10 20.16 40.89
CA GLY A 284 -7.74 19.32 39.75
C GLY A 284 -8.53 18.02 39.83
N SER A 285 -9.56 17.87 38.99
CA SER A 285 -10.31 16.62 38.84
C SER A 285 -9.37 15.52 38.38
N GLN A 286 -9.03 14.61 39.29
CA GLN A 286 -8.28 13.38 39.02
C GLN A 286 -9.21 12.43 38.27
N LEU A 287 -8.86 12.12 37.01
CA LEU A 287 -9.49 11.07 36.25
C LEU A 287 -9.33 9.74 36.99
N ARG A 288 -10.44 9.01 37.09
CA ARG A 288 -10.54 7.72 37.79
C ARG A 288 -9.62 6.69 37.13
N SER A 289 -8.56 6.30 37.83
CA SER A 289 -7.79 5.09 37.50
C SER A 289 -8.69 3.87 37.63
N VAL A 290 -8.95 3.16 36.53
CA VAL A 290 -9.63 1.86 36.55
C VAL A 290 -8.58 0.79 36.82
N THR A 291 -8.62 0.23 38.02
CA THR A 291 -7.89 -0.96 38.42
C THR A 291 -8.45 -2.17 37.64
N SER A 292 -7.67 -2.72 36.72
CA SER A 292 -7.99 -4.00 36.06
C SER A 292 -7.94 -5.13 37.08
N ASN A 293 -9.11 -5.63 37.49
CA ASN A 293 -9.21 -6.84 38.30
C ASN A 293 -8.96 -8.06 37.41
N ASN A 294 -7.78 -8.65 37.56
CA ASN A 294 -7.39 -9.90 36.94
C ASN A 294 -8.12 -11.05 37.67
N SER A 295 -9.21 -11.55 37.11
CA SER A 295 -9.88 -12.76 37.59
C SER A 295 -9.07 -13.99 37.19
N SER A 296 -8.31 -14.51 38.16
CA SER A 296 -7.68 -15.81 38.13
C SER A 296 -8.73 -16.92 38.27
N THR A 297 -9.14 -17.53 37.15
CA THR A 297 -9.81 -18.83 37.15
C THR A 297 -8.76 -19.93 37.02
N SER A 298 -8.55 -20.62 38.14
CA SER A 298 -7.90 -21.92 38.24
C SER A 298 -8.79 -22.98 37.58
N THR A 299 -8.27 -23.71 36.60
CA THR A 299 -8.87 -24.96 36.13
C THR A 299 -7.77 -26.02 36.06
N GLN A 300 -7.94 -27.02 36.93
CA GLN A 300 -7.18 -28.25 37.01
C GLN A 300 -6.99 -28.91 35.65
N VAL A 301 -5.73 -29.23 35.33
CA VAL A 301 -5.37 -30.17 34.28
C VAL A 301 -5.18 -31.53 34.95
N ALA A 302 -6.13 -32.43 34.77
CA ALA A 302 -5.98 -33.85 35.08
C ALA A 302 -5.38 -34.56 33.85
N THR A 303 -4.19 -35.13 34.05
CA THR A 303 -3.49 -36.00 33.10
C THR A 303 -3.85 -37.46 33.36
N SER A 304 -4.43 -38.13 32.37
CA SER A 304 -4.53 -39.60 32.26
C SER A 304 -4.50 -39.97 30.76
N THR A 305 -3.36 -40.43 30.24
CA THR A 305 -2.98 -41.85 30.02
C THR A 305 -3.79 -42.62 28.96
N ASN A 306 -3.18 -42.75 27.76
CA ASN A 306 -3.01 -43.98 26.95
C ASN A 306 -4.25 -44.62 26.22
N PRO A 307 -4.08 -45.59 25.29
CA PRO A 307 -3.51 -45.41 23.93
C PRO A 307 -4.26 -46.19 22.79
N ALA A 308 -3.86 -45.92 21.54
CA ALA A 308 -3.80 -46.87 20.40
C ALA A 308 -5.13 -47.29 19.68
N PRO A 309 -5.08 -48.12 18.61
CA PRO A 309 -5.19 -47.69 17.20
C PRO A 309 -6.33 -48.41 16.46
N THR A 310 -6.61 -48.07 15.19
CA THR A 310 -6.89 -49.02 14.09
C THR A 310 -7.35 -48.30 12.82
N SER A 311 -6.50 -48.34 11.79
CA SER A 311 -6.92 -48.26 10.39
C SER A 311 -7.23 -49.67 9.91
N VAL A 312 -8.46 -49.91 9.47
CA VAL A 312 -8.85 -51.15 8.80
C VAL A 312 -9.31 -50.84 7.39
N ASN A 313 -8.60 -51.45 6.44
CA ASN A 313 -9.08 -51.78 5.11
C ASN A 313 -10.49 -52.40 5.16
N SER A 314 -11.30 -52.15 4.11
CA SER A 314 -11.83 -53.22 3.27
C SER A 314 -12.51 -52.66 2.02
N ALA A 315 -12.11 -53.20 0.88
CA ALA A 315 -12.83 -53.20 -0.38
C ALA A 315 -14.18 -53.92 -0.25
N VAL A 316 -15.15 -53.61 -1.13
CA VAL A 316 -15.98 -54.58 -1.88
C VAL A 316 -16.74 -53.81 -2.98
N ASN A 317 -16.41 -54.15 -4.24
CA ASN A 317 -17.29 -54.55 -5.34
C ASN A 317 -18.74 -54.03 -5.39
N SER A 318 -19.20 -53.57 -6.56
CA SER A 318 -20.28 -54.21 -7.35
C SER A 318 -20.66 -53.42 -8.59
N SER A 319 -20.71 -54.13 -9.70
CA SER A 319 -21.25 -53.81 -11.02
C SER A 319 -22.73 -53.41 -11.00
N SER A 320 -23.17 -52.69 -12.05
CA SER A 320 -24.33 -52.99 -12.94
C SER A 320 -25.14 -51.75 -13.31
N MET A 321 -24.95 -51.28 -14.56
CA MET A 321 -25.91 -50.85 -15.59
C MET A 321 -25.30 -49.81 -16.51
#